data_AF-A0A2H9N9N2-F1
#
_entry.id   AF-A0A2H9N9N2-F1
#
_cell.length_a   1.000
_cell.length_b   1.000
_cell.length_c   1.000
_cell.angle_alpha   90.00
_cell.angle_beta   90.00
_cell.angle_gamma   90.00
#
_symmetry.space_group_name_H-M   'P 1'
#
loop_
_entity.id
_entity.type
_entity.pdbx_description
1 polymer ?
#
loop_
_entity_poly.entity_id
_entity_poly.type
_entity_poly.pdbx_seq_one_letter_code
_entity_poly.pdbx_strand_id
1 'polypeptide(L)'
;EHLNRRITSRVDDIFDIIDPSKKSFDHVERAYRIAKEVKIDFKNFYVIGGFRFPESLENRAEKTLKLEFLGKIARDEKVEEYVLAGESLLNLRSDSPAYLSVKKMMEKTGYIKR
;
A
#
# COMPACT_ATOMS: atom_id res chain seq x y z
N GLU A 1 13.71 0.95 -13.70
CA GLU A 1 12.50 1.70 -13.35
C GLU A 1 12.77 3.17 -13.55
N HIS A 2 11.99 3.83 -14.42
CA HIS A 2 12.10 5.26 -14.66
C HIS A 2 11.04 5.95 -13.81
N LEU A 3 11.41 6.34 -12.60
CA LEU A 3 10.62 7.28 -11.81
C LEU A 3 10.45 8.55 -12.65
N ASN A 4 9.20 8.82 -13.02
CA ASN A 4 8.81 9.87 -13.95
C ASN A 4 9.41 11.20 -13.46
N ARG A 5 10.27 11.87 -14.24
CA ARG A 5 10.98 13.11 -13.80
C ARG A 5 10.05 14.30 -13.49
N ARG A 6 8.72 14.12 -13.58
CA ARG A 6 7.67 15.01 -13.07
C ARG A 6 7.11 14.52 -11.73
N ILE A 7 7.93 13.95 -10.86
CA ILE A 7 7.54 13.69 -9.48
C ILE A 7 7.46 15.03 -8.75
N THR A 8 6.32 15.26 -8.10
CA THR A 8 6.14 16.35 -7.14
C THR A 8 7.34 16.33 -6.20
N SER A 9 8.09 17.43 -6.14
CA SER A 9 9.29 17.53 -5.29
C SER A 9 8.97 17.37 -3.79
N ARG A 10 7.67 17.35 -3.44
CA ARG A 10 7.16 17.26 -2.08
C ARG A 10 5.80 16.56 -2.04
N VAL A 11 5.68 15.54 -1.21
CA VAL A 11 4.42 14.87 -0.85
C VAL A 11 4.39 14.70 0.65
N ASP A 12 3.23 14.57 1.29
CA ASP A 12 3.20 14.28 2.72
C ASP A 12 3.47 12.79 2.98
N ASP A 13 2.72 11.93 2.30
CA ASP A 13 2.74 10.48 2.53
C ASP A 13 2.92 9.71 1.23
N ILE A 14 3.76 8.67 1.28
CA ILE A 14 3.92 7.68 0.22
C ILE A 14 3.32 6.37 0.70
N PHE A 15 2.51 5.74 -0.14
CA PHE A 15 1.97 4.40 0.09
C PHE A 15 2.50 3.48 -1.03
N ASP A 16 3.30 2.49 -0.66
CA ASP A 16 3.82 1.48 -1.59
C ASP A 16 3.12 0.13 -1.36
N ILE A 17 2.61 -0.48 -2.43
CA ILE A 17 1.86 -1.74 -2.37
C ILE A 17 2.77 -2.86 -2.86
N ILE A 18 3.00 -3.86 -2.02
CA ILE A 18 3.91 -4.97 -2.28
C ILE A 18 3.19 -6.32 -2.40
N ASP A 19 3.73 -7.18 -3.26
CA ASP A 19 3.35 -8.59 -3.39
C ASP A 19 4.23 -9.49 -2.49
N PRO A 20 3.81 -10.74 -2.20
CA PRO A 20 4.53 -11.67 -1.32
C PRO A 20 5.78 -12.31 -1.96
N SER A 21 6.63 -11.51 -2.58
CA SER A 21 7.87 -11.99 -3.20
C SER A 21 9.07 -11.27 -2.62
N LYS A 22 10.21 -11.98 -2.50
CA LYS A 22 11.49 -11.35 -2.11
C LYS A 22 11.80 -10.14 -2.99
N LYS A 23 11.52 -10.22 -4.30
CA LYS A 23 11.71 -9.11 -5.24
C LYS A 23 10.90 -7.87 -4.85
N SER A 24 9.68 -8.03 -4.36
CA SER A 24 8.84 -6.91 -3.92
C SER A 24 9.39 -6.26 -2.64
N PHE A 25 9.91 -7.05 -1.71
CA PHE A 25 10.56 -6.55 -0.49
C PHE A 25 11.87 -5.81 -0.83
N ASP A 26 12.68 -6.35 -1.73
CA ASP A 26 13.89 -5.69 -2.20
C ASP A 26 13.57 -4.42 -3.01
N HIS A 27 12.41 -4.38 -3.68
CA HIS A 27 11.92 -3.22 -4.42
C HIS A 27 11.54 -2.06 -3.49
N VAL A 28 10.77 -2.30 -2.44
CA VAL A 28 10.32 -1.21 -1.55
C VAL A 28 11.50 -0.52 -0.84
N GLU A 29 12.51 -1.28 -0.41
CA GLU A 29 13.74 -0.73 0.17
C GLU A 29 14.52 0.12 -0.85
N ARG A 30 14.53 -0.31 -2.12
CA ARG A 30 15.14 0.45 -3.22
C ARG A 30 14.34 1.71 -3.54
N ALA A 31 13.01 1.65 -3.57
CA ALA A 31 12.13 2.77 -3.84
C ALA A 31 12.31 3.86 -2.77
N TYR A 32 12.34 3.48 -1.49
CA TYR A 32 12.64 4.40 -0.38
C TYR A 32 14.01 5.07 -0.55
N ARG A 33 15.06 4.29 -0.87
CA ARG A 33 16.40 4.84 -1.10
C ARG A 33 16.42 5.83 -2.25
N ILE A 34 15.82 5.48 -3.39
CA ILE A 34 15.78 6.36 -4.57
C ILE A 34 14.99 7.64 -4.24
N ALA A 35 13.87 7.55 -3.52
CA ALA A 35 13.09 8.72 -3.12
C ALA A 35 13.93 9.71 -2.29
N LYS A 36 14.80 9.21 -1.40
CA LYS A 36 15.78 10.03 -0.67
C LYS A 36 16.90 10.56 -1.57
N GLU A 37 17.48 9.74 -2.44
CA GLU A 37 18.56 10.13 -3.36
C GLU A 37 18.13 11.25 -4.32
N VAL A 38 16.91 11.17 -4.86
CA VAL A 38 16.33 12.18 -5.75
C VAL A 38 15.67 13.34 -5.01
N LYS A 39 15.82 13.40 -3.67
CA LYS A 39 15.34 14.48 -2.80
C LYS A 39 13.83 14.75 -2.90
N ILE A 40 13.02 13.70 -2.96
CA ILE A 40 11.58 13.84 -2.70
C ILE A 40 11.42 14.14 -1.21
N ASP A 41 10.82 15.28 -0.88
CA ASP A 41 10.43 15.60 0.49
C ASP A 41 9.15 14.83 0.84
N PHE A 42 9.20 14.01 1.90
CA PHE A 42 8.07 13.27 2.42
C PHE A 42 8.16 13.06 3.93
N LYS A 43 7.00 13.08 4.60
CA LYS A 43 6.87 12.86 6.04
C LYS A 43 6.84 11.38 6.37
N ASN A 44 6.00 10.62 5.67
CA ASN A 44 5.84 9.19 5.92
C ASN A 44 5.97 8.37 4.64
N PHE A 45 6.45 7.14 4.80
CA PHE A 45 6.51 6.12 3.74
C PHE A 45 5.95 4.82 4.32
N TYR A 46 4.73 4.50 3.91
CA TYR A 46 3.96 3.36 4.35
C TYR A 46 4.02 2.22 3.34
N VAL A 47 3.97 1.00 3.84
CA VAL A 47 3.96 -0.22 3.03
C VAL A 47 2.66 -0.99 3.27
N ILE A 48 2.05 -1.46 2.19
CA ILE A 48 0.78 -2.21 2.20
C ILE A 48 0.99 -3.54 1.46
N GLY A 49 0.52 -4.64 2.04
CA GLY A 49 0.45 -5.91 1.34
C GLY A 49 -0.73 -5.97 0.37
N GLY A 50 -0.52 -6.40 -0.87
CA GLY A 50 -1.61 -6.69 -1.80
C GLY A 50 -2.50 -7.86 -1.33
N PHE A 51 -3.61 -8.13 -2.02
CA PHE A 51 -4.59 -9.14 -1.58
C PHE A 51 -4.03 -10.58 -1.48
N ARG A 52 -2.95 -10.87 -2.20
CA ARG A 52 -2.28 -12.18 -2.19
C ARG A 52 -1.29 -12.34 -1.04
N PHE A 53 -1.10 -11.31 -0.21
CA PHE A 53 -0.12 -11.35 0.86
C PHE A 53 -0.54 -12.37 1.95
N PRO A 54 0.22 -13.46 2.15
CA PRO A 54 -0.07 -14.45 3.18
C PRO A 54 0.10 -13.84 4.57
N GLU A 55 -0.75 -14.23 5.52
CA GLU A 55 -0.63 -13.79 6.91
C GLU A 55 0.73 -14.13 7.52
N SER A 56 1.32 -15.27 7.14
CA SER A 56 2.65 -15.68 7.57
C SER A 56 3.76 -14.70 7.15
N LEU A 57 3.53 -13.90 6.10
CA LEU A 57 4.47 -12.89 5.63
C LEU A 57 4.21 -11.50 6.23
N GLU A 58 3.05 -11.24 6.83
CA GLU A 58 2.76 -9.96 7.51
C GLU A 58 3.73 -9.74 8.68
N ASN A 59 3.87 -10.74 9.54
CA ASN A 59 4.86 -10.72 10.63
C ASN A 59 6.29 -10.50 10.14
N ARG A 60 6.62 -11.00 8.94
CA ARG A 60 7.93 -10.78 8.34
C ARG A 60 8.06 -9.33 7.86
N ALA A 61 7.05 -8.80 7.19
CA ALA A 61 7.04 -7.41 6.73
C ALA A 61 7.22 -6.44 7.90
N GLU A 62 6.44 -6.61 8.97
CA GLU A 62 6.53 -5.80 10.19
C GLU A 62 7.91 -5.83 10.86
N LYS A 63 8.60 -6.99 10.82
CA LYS A 63 9.91 -7.16 11.47
C LYS A 63 11.11 -6.77 10.60
N THR A 64 10.98 -6.89 9.28
CA THR A 64 12.14 -6.80 8.38
C THR A 64 12.22 -5.50 7.60
N LEU A 65 11.08 -4.87 7.33
CA LEU A 65 11.05 -3.57 6.67
C LEU A 65 11.45 -2.48 7.67
N LYS A 66 12.24 -1.52 7.21
CA LYS A 66 12.53 -0.29 7.98
C LYS A 66 11.39 0.73 7.91
N LEU A 67 10.32 0.39 7.21
CA LEU A 67 9.19 1.23 6.87
C LEU A 67 7.94 0.69 7.56
N GLU A 68 7.00 1.56 7.88
CA GLU A 68 5.79 1.18 8.60
C GLU A 68 4.88 0.33 7.69
N PHE A 69 4.65 -0.92 8.07
CA PHE A 69 3.73 -1.81 7.41
C PHE A 69 2.32 -1.65 7.99
N LEU A 70 1.36 -1.19 7.18
CA LEU A 70 0.01 -0.88 7.65
C LEU A 70 -0.90 -2.12 7.75
N GLY A 71 -0.51 -3.22 7.10
CA GLY A 71 -1.30 -4.44 6.93
C GLY A 71 -1.45 -4.80 5.46
N LYS A 72 -2.36 -5.73 5.17
CA LYS A 72 -2.70 -6.12 3.79
C LYS A 72 -4.13 -5.75 3.41
N ILE A 73 -4.35 -5.58 2.12
CA ILE A 73 -5.69 -5.53 1.54
C ILE A 73 -6.30 -6.93 1.65
N ALA A 74 -7.51 -7.05 2.18
CA ALA A 74 -8.18 -8.34 2.24
C ALA A 74 -8.62 -8.78 0.83
N ARG A 75 -8.59 -10.10 0.57
CA ARG A 75 -9.18 -10.65 -0.66
C ARG A 75 -10.68 -10.40 -0.65
N ASP A 76 -11.20 -9.94 -1.78
CA ASP A 76 -12.62 -9.62 -1.95
C ASP A 76 -13.05 -9.91 -3.39
N GLU A 77 -13.94 -10.88 -3.54
CA GLU A 77 -14.44 -11.31 -4.84
C GLU A 77 -15.30 -10.23 -5.52
N LYS A 78 -15.91 -9.31 -4.74
CA LYS A 78 -16.65 -8.18 -5.31
C LYS A 78 -15.74 -7.16 -5.97
N VAL A 79 -14.51 -6.99 -5.46
CA VAL A 79 -13.52 -6.16 -6.16
C VAL A 79 -13.14 -6.79 -7.50
N GLU A 80 -12.94 -8.10 -7.54
CA GLU A 80 -12.64 -8.83 -8.79
C GLU A 80 -13.81 -8.70 -9.79
N GLU A 81 -15.05 -8.92 -9.35
CA GLU A 81 -16.26 -8.76 -10.17
C GLU A 81 -16.37 -7.34 -10.76
N TYR A 82 -16.24 -6.30 -9.92
CA TYR A 82 -16.39 -4.91 -10.35
C TYR A 82 -15.30 -4.52 -11.35
N VAL A 83 -14.06 -4.92 -11.10
CA VAL A 83 -12.94 -4.65 -12.02
C VAL A 83 -13.16 -5.33 -13.38
N LEU A 84 -13.63 -6.57 -13.40
CA LEU A 84 -13.93 -7.30 -14.64
C LEU A 84 -15.14 -6.70 -15.40
N ALA A 85 -16.15 -6.22 -14.68
CA ALA A 85 -17.32 -5.58 -15.25
C ALA A 85 -17.08 -4.11 -15.68
N GLY A 86 -15.94 -3.52 -15.29
CA GLY A 86 -15.65 -2.10 -15.53
C GLY A 86 -16.47 -1.15 -14.63
N GLU A 87 -16.97 -1.65 -13.50
CA GLU A 87 -17.75 -0.88 -12.54
C GLU A 87 -16.86 -0.07 -11.59
N SER A 88 -17.38 1.07 -11.14
CA SER A 88 -16.68 1.92 -10.18
C SER A 88 -16.61 1.25 -8.80
N LEU A 89 -15.40 1.11 -8.25
CA LEU A 89 -15.20 0.63 -6.87
C LEU A 89 -15.79 1.57 -5.80
N LEU A 90 -16.18 2.80 -6.16
CA LEU A 90 -16.91 3.70 -5.24
C LEU A 90 -18.33 3.21 -4.93
N ASN A 91 -18.87 2.31 -5.76
CA ASN A 91 -20.17 1.67 -5.55
C ASN A 91 -20.06 0.40 -4.69
N LEU A 92 -18.85 -0.01 -4.31
CA LEU A 92 -18.63 -1.17 -3.46
C LEU A 92 -19.25 -0.91 -2.07
N ARG A 93 -19.90 -1.92 -1.51
CA ARG A 93 -20.53 -1.79 -0.19
C ARG A 93 -19.47 -1.48 0.87
N SER A 94 -19.81 -0.63 1.84
CA SER A 94 -18.90 -0.23 2.92
C SER A 94 -18.56 -1.35 3.93
N ASP A 95 -19.22 -2.51 3.82
CA ASP A 95 -18.93 -3.73 4.59
C ASP A 95 -18.07 -4.74 3.80
N SER A 96 -17.61 -4.37 2.60
CA SER A 96 -16.65 -5.16 1.81
C SER A 96 -15.36 -5.45 2.60
N PRO A 97 -14.84 -6.68 2.57
CA PRO A 97 -13.56 -7.02 3.19
C PRO A 97 -12.41 -6.12 2.72
N ALA A 98 -12.28 -5.85 1.42
CA ALA A 98 -11.25 -4.98 0.89
C ALA A 98 -11.42 -3.54 1.40
N TYR A 99 -12.64 -2.99 1.33
CA TYR A 99 -12.95 -1.66 1.83
C TYR A 99 -12.62 -1.50 3.32
N LEU A 100 -13.07 -2.44 4.15
CA LEU A 100 -12.82 -2.42 5.60
C LEU A 100 -11.33 -2.53 5.93
N SER A 101 -10.58 -3.35 5.18
CA SER A 101 -9.12 -3.47 5.37
C SER A 101 -8.40 -2.16 5.07
N VAL A 102 -8.75 -1.47 3.97
CA VAL A 102 -8.20 -0.16 3.61
C VAL A 102 -8.62 0.91 4.60
N LYS A 103 -9.89 0.91 5.03
CA LYS A 103 -10.40 1.84 6.05
C LYS A 103 -9.57 1.75 7.33
N LYS A 104 -9.32 0.53 7.82
CA LYS A 104 -8.49 0.29 9.01
C LYS A 104 -7.05 0.81 8.84
N MET A 105 -6.46 0.68 7.64
CA MET A 105 -5.14 1.25 7.34
C MET A 105 -5.17 2.79 7.36
N MET A 106 -6.21 3.41 6.80
CA MET A 106 -6.36 4.87 6.78
C MET A 106 -6.68 5.47 8.17
N GLU A 107 -7.33 4.71 9.05
CA GLU A 107 -7.49 5.09 10.47
C GLU A 107 -6.14 5.12 11.21
N LYS A 108 -5.22 4.19 10.90
CA LYS A 108 -3.86 4.17 11.49
C LYS A 108 -3.04 5.39 11.07
N THR A 109 -3.25 5.89 9.86
CA THR A 109 -2.52 7.04 9.30
C THR A 109 -3.18 8.40 9.59
N GLY A 110 -4.33 8.41 10.28
CA GLY A 110 -5.03 9.64 10.68
C GLY A 110 -5.89 10.29 9.58
N TYR A 111 -6.05 9.62 8.42
CA TYR A 111 -6.89 10.10 7.32
C TYR A 111 -8.39 9.90 7.58
N ILE A 112 -8.74 8.93 8.44
CA ILE A 112 -10.11 8.67 8.85
C ILE A 112 -10.18 8.80 10.38
N LYS A 113 -11.14 9.60 10.86
CA LYS A 113 -11.44 9.68 12.29
C LYS A 113 -12.16 8.40 12.72
N ARG A 114 -11.73 7.84 13.86
CA ARG A 114 -12.42 6.73 14.53
C ARG A 114 -13.82 7.13 15.00
#